data_AF-A0A0D2YDV2-F1
#
_entry.id   AF-A0A0D2YDV2-F1
#
_cell.length_a   1.000
_cell.length_b   1.000
_cell.length_c   1.000
_cell.angle_alpha   90.00
_cell.angle_beta   90.00
_cell.angle_gamma   90.00
#
_symmetry.space_group_name_H-M   'P 1'
#
loop_
_entity.id
_entity.type
_entity.pdbx_description
1 polymer ?
#
loop_
_entity_poly.entity_id
_entity_poly.type
_entity_poly.pdbx_seq_one_letter_code
_entity_poly.pdbx_strand_id
1 'polypeptide(L)'
;MTHLAQHVTNAHKTEAYPPNVTISDTTTSMFQLSNDTEFSFILSEYLSLANEGGSATGEVLRAAAVIEPNNPESWYHEFKFLADKIREQAVTAEKKKDWVSARSAYFRSSSYYRGADFFLHGNQSDPRINTLWQKQNASFTKAVNLLPKPPTFVELRATKFTVPAYFYPGDSQLPAGKRLGYGKKIPTVIVGTGYDGSQEALYHSNCREIIQRGWNCITYEGPGQATVRRQQNLGFMPEWWEAVIPVVDYVRSRNDVDPDRVALIGMSFGGLLAPLAATHEHRLAAVLAIDGMLNLQRSILEQSLPL
;
A
#
# COMPACT_ATOMS: atom_id res chain seq x y z
N MET A 1 -18.85 12.34 -59.71
CA MET A 1 -20.00 13.16 -59.27
C MET A 1 -21.14 12.17 -59.12
N THR A 2 -21.65 11.81 -57.93
CA THR A 2 -22.08 12.67 -56.83
C THR A 2 -22.11 11.84 -55.53
N HIS A 3 -21.73 12.48 -54.42
CA HIS A 3 -21.82 12.03 -53.03
C HIS A 3 -23.27 11.82 -52.54
N LEU A 4 -23.47 10.92 -51.55
CA LEU A 4 -24.35 11.04 -50.36
C LEU A 4 -24.29 9.70 -49.58
N ALA A 5 -23.37 9.54 -48.63
CA ALA A 5 -23.54 9.79 -47.19
C ALA A 5 -24.62 8.88 -46.52
N GLN A 6 -24.20 7.69 -46.07
CA GLN A 6 -24.91 6.93 -45.04
C GLN A 6 -24.46 7.43 -43.67
N HIS A 7 -25.35 8.12 -42.96
CA HIS A 7 -25.22 8.39 -41.53
C HIS A 7 -25.37 7.08 -40.75
N VAL A 8 -24.28 6.62 -40.12
CA VAL A 8 -24.35 5.68 -39.00
C VAL A 8 -24.22 6.51 -37.73
N THR A 9 -25.35 6.79 -37.11
CA THR A 9 -25.43 7.29 -35.74
C THR A 9 -25.02 6.16 -34.80
N ASN A 10 -23.76 6.16 -34.35
CA ASN A 10 -23.34 5.39 -33.18
C ASN A 10 -23.94 6.05 -31.93
N ALA A 11 -25.17 5.64 -31.60
CA ALA A 11 -25.71 5.87 -30.27
C ALA A 11 -24.87 5.05 -29.28
N HIS A 12 -24.00 5.72 -28.52
CA HIS A 12 -23.43 5.16 -27.30
C HIS A 12 -24.59 4.78 -26.39
N LYS A 13 -24.92 3.49 -26.32
CA LYS A 13 -25.74 2.95 -25.23
C LYS A 13 -24.88 3.04 -23.97
N THR A 14 -25.14 4.05 -23.17
CA THR A 14 -24.73 4.09 -21.77
C THR A 14 -25.46 2.95 -21.07
N GLU A 15 -24.77 1.85 -20.79
CA GLU A 15 -25.26 0.88 -19.80
C GLU A 15 -25.37 1.59 -18.45
N ALA A 16 -26.47 1.34 -17.73
CA ALA A 16 -26.68 1.91 -16.41
C ALA A 16 -25.67 1.29 -15.43
N TYR A 17 -24.93 2.15 -14.72
CA TYR A 17 -24.09 1.76 -13.59
C TYR A 17 -24.92 1.82 -12.28
N PRO A 18 -24.76 0.86 -11.36
CA PRO A 18 -23.86 -0.30 -11.42
C PRO A 18 -24.36 -1.39 -12.39
N PRO A 19 -23.46 -2.23 -12.95
CA PRO A 19 -23.86 -3.34 -13.82
C PRO A 19 -24.91 -4.22 -13.12
N ASN A 20 -25.80 -4.84 -13.90
CA ASN A 20 -26.73 -5.85 -13.38
C ASN A 20 -25.93 -7.05 -12.85
N VAL A 21 -25.48 -6.98 -11.61
CA VAL A 21 -24.87 -8.10 -10.89
C VAL A 21 -26.00 -9.03 -10.51
N THR A 22 -26.15 -10.13 -11.25
CA THR A 22 -26.98 -11.24 -10.80
C THR A 22 -26.18 -11.92 -9.69
N ILE A 23 -26.58 -11.72 -8.43
CA ILE A 23 -26.02 -12.46 -7.30
C ILE A 23 -26.57 -13.89 -7.41
N SER A 24 -25.84 -14.76 -8.12
CA SER A 24 -26.06 -16.20 -8.04
C SER A 24 -25.44 -16.74 -6.76
N ASP A 25 -25.94 -17.88 -6.26
CA ASP A 25 -25.38 -18.64 -5.13
C ASP A 25 -23.96 -19.20 -5.38
N THR A 26 -23.19 -18.61 -6.31
CA THR A 26 -21.83 -18.99 -6.68
C THR A 26 -20.79 -18.05 -6.06
N THR A 27 -20.28 -18.47 -4.90
CA THR A 27 -18.87 -18.50 -4.47
C THR A 27 -17.98 -17.25 -4.34
N THR A 28 -18.37 -16.03 -4.67
CA THR A 28 -17.48 -14.86 -4.42
C THR A 28 -17.97 -14.01 -3.25
N SER A 29 -17.18 -13.93 -2.17
CA SER A 29 -17.51 -13.16 -0.96
C SER A 29 -17.37 -11.63 -1.12
N MET A 30 -16.80 -11.17 -2.24
CA MET A 30 -16.53 -9.76 -2.52
C MET A 30 -17.34 -9.26 -3.72
N PHE A 31 -17.94 -8.08 -3.57
CA PHE A 31 -18.65 -7.39 -4.65
C PHE A 31 -17.67 -7.00 -5.76
N GLN A 32 -18.00 -7.32 -7.01
CA GLN A 32 -17.14 -7.02 -8.16
C GLN A 32 -17.27 -5.55 -8.57
N LEU A 33 -16.17 -4.81 -8.50
CA LEU A 33 -16.11 -3.38 -8.86
C LEU A 33 -15.77 -3.15 -10.34
N SER A 34 -15.43 -4.21 -11.07
CA SER A 34 -15.17 -4.20 -12.51
C SER A 34 -15.51 -5.57 -13.11
N ASN A 35 -15.80 -5.60 -14.41
CA ASN A 35 -15.92 -6.86 -15.18
C ASN A 35 -14.55 -7.48 -15.49
N ASP A 36 -13.46 -6.77 -15.22
CA ASP A 36 -12.09 -7.27 -15.19
C ASP A 36 -11.75 -7.66 -13.75
N THR A 37 -11.39 -8.93 -13.54
CA THR A 37 -11.15 -9.48 -12.20
C THR A 37 -9.92 -8.90 -11.51
N GLU A 38 -8.88 -8.55 -12.28
CA GLU A 38 -7.66 -7.95 -11.73
C GLU A 38 -7.94 -6.49 -11.31
N PHE A 39 -8.61 -5.72 -12.17
CA PHE A 39 -9.02 -4.37 -11.84
C PHE A 39 -9.98 -4.36 -10.65
N SER A 40 -10.92 -5.31 -10.59
CA SER A 40 -11.85 -5.48 -9.48
C SER A 40 -11.13 -5.77 -8.16
N PHE A 41 -10.11 -6.63 -8.19
CA PHE A 41 -9.28 -6.93 -7.02
C PHE A 41 -8.52 -5.69 -6.55
N ILE A 42 -7.84 -4.97 -7.45
CA ILE A 42 -7.07 -3.78 -7.08
C ILE A 42 -8.00 -2.64 -6.61
N LEU A 43 -9.17 -2.45 -7.23
CA LEU A 43 -10.18 -1.51 -6.73
C LEU A 43 -10.63 -1.87 -5.31
N SER A 44 -10.77 -3.16 -5.01
CA SER A 44 -11.12 -3.64 -3.67
C SER A 44 -10.01 -3.39 -2.65
N GLU A 45 -8.74 -3.54 -3.06
CA GLU A 45 -7.58 -3.15 -2.23
C GLU A 45 -7.67 -1.66 -1.86
N TYR A 46 -7.86 -0.77 -2.84
CA TYR A 46 -8.02 0.66 -2.57
C TYR A 46 -9.27 0.98 -1.76
N LEU A 47 -10.38 0.27 -1.97
CA LEU A 47 -11.59 0.44 -1.17
C LEU A 47 -11.33 0.07 0.31
N SER A 48 -10.55 -0.99 0.56
CA SER A 48 -10.22 -1.42 1.93
C SER A 48 -9.46 -0.35 2.72
N LEU A 49 -8.63 0.46 2.04
CA LEU A 49 -7.89 1.56 2.66
C LEU A 49 -8.79 2.70 3.18
N ALA A 50 -10.08 2.72 2.80
CA ALA A 50 -11.03 3.74 3.27
C ALA A 50 -11.27 3.63 4.78
N ASN A 51 -11.18 2.41 5.34
CA ASN A 51 -11.34 2.15 6.78
C ASN A 51 -10.32 2.94 7.60
N GLU A 52 -9.12 3.14 7.06
CA GLU A 52 -8.00 3.78 7.75
C GLU A 52 -7.46 5.02 7.02
N GLY A 53 -8.29 5.65 6.19
CA GLY A 53 -8.02 6.97 5.62
C GLY A 53 -6.96 7.01 4.51
N GLY A 54 -6.62 5.87 3.93
CA GLY A 54 -5.76 5.79 2.75
C GLY A 54 -6.52 6.04 1.45
N SER A 55 -7.84 5.96 1.46
CA SER A 55 -8.74 6.31 0.36
C SER A 55 -10.06 6.86 0.91
N ALA A 56 -11.03 7.13 0.03
CA ALA A 56 -12.42 7.36 0.42
C ALA A 56 -13.36 6.54 -0.47
N THR A 57 -14.40 5.94 0.14
CA THR A 57 -15.35 5.05 -0.54
C THR A 57 -15.93 5.67 -1.82
N GLY A 58 -16.42 6.91 -1.76
CA GLY A 58 -17.03 7.58 -2.91
C GLY A 58 -16.04 7.85 -4.06
N GLU A 59 -14.75 8.01 -3.76
CA GLU A 59 -13.71 8.25 -4.75
C GLU A 59 -13.33 6.96 -5.47
N VAL A 60 -13.22 5.85 -4.74
CA VAL A 60 -12.97 4.53 -5.32
C VAL A 60 -14.18 4.05 -6.14
N LEU A 61 -15.40 4.24 -5.64
CA LEU A 61 -16.61 3.90 -6.40
C LEU A 61 -16.78 4.76 -7.65
N ARG A 62 -16.35 6.02 -7.61
CA ARG A 62 -16.25 6.85 -8.82
C ARG A 62 -15.27 6.24 -9.80
N ALA A 63 -14.06 5.88 -9.35
CA ALA A 63 -13.06 5.28 -10.25
C ALA A 63 -13.61 4.00 -10.90
N ALA A 64 -14.20 3.12 -10.11
CA ALA A 64 -14.84 1.90 -10.57
C ALA A 64 -15.92 2.14 -11.64
N ALA A 65 -16.66 3.26 -11.56
CA ALA A 65 -17.72 3.58 -12.50
C ALA A 65 -17.23 4.09 -13.87
N VAL A 66 -15.96 4.51 -14.00
CA VAL A 66 -15.44 5.16 -15.22
C VAL A 66 -14.24 4.45 -15.84
N ILE A 67 -13.55 3.60 -15.08
CA ILE A 67 -12.45 2.79 -15.60
C ILE A 67 -13.03 1.73 -16.55
N GLU A 68 -12.46 1.66 -17.75
CA GLU A 68 -12.84 0.68 -18.75
C GLU A 68 -12.17 -0.68 -18.42
N PRO A 69 -12.92 -1.79 -18.33
CA PRO A 69 -12.35 -3.12 -18.10
C PRO A 69 -11.27 -3.47 -19.13
N ASN A 70 -10.17 -4.11 -18.70
CA ASN A 70 -9.00 -4.46 -19.53
C ASN A 70 -8.29 -3.28 -20.20
N ASN A 71 -8.47 -2.03 -19.74
CA ASN A 71 -7.80 -0.86 -20.30
C ASN A 71 -6.88 -0.17 -19.25
N PRO A 72 -5.58 -0.54 -19.18
CA PRO A 72 -4.61 0.05 -18.27
C PRO A 72 -4.45 1.58 -18.37
N GLU A 73 -4.66 2.15 -19.56
CA GLU A 73 -4.57 3.60 -19.74
C GLU A 73 -5.78 4.32 -19.13
N SER A 74 -6.97 3.74 -19.21
CA SER A 74 -8.15 4.28 -18.52
C SER A 74 -7.96 4.28 -16.99
N TRP A 75 -7.35 3.22 -16.46
CA TRP A 75 -6.96 3.12 -15.05
C TRP A 75 -5.97 4.23 -14.65
N TYR A 76 -4.86 4.33 -15.39
CA TYR A 76 -3.85 5.37 -15.18
C TYR A 76 -4.47 6.76 -15.15
N HIS A 77 -5.31 7.07 -16.16
CA HIS A 77 -5.92 8.39 -16.29
C HIS A 77 -6.85 8.72 -15.12
N GLU A 78 -7.70 7.79 -14.68
CA GLU A 78 -8.64 8.07 -13.59
C GLU A 78 -7.94 8.16 -12.24
N PHE A 79 -7.04 7.24 -11.91
CA PHE A 79 -6.30 7.31 -10.63
C PHE A 79 -5.40 8.54 -10.59
N LYS A 80 -4.76 8.92 -11.69
CA LYS A 80 -3.98 10.16 -11.76
C LYS A 80 -4.87 11.39 -11.60
N PHE A 81 -6.06 11.40 -12.22
CA PHE A 81 -7.03 12.48 -12.06
C PHE A 81 -7.43 12.64 -10.59
N LEU A 82 -7.80 11.55 -9.92
CA LEU A 82 -8.11 11.55 -8.49
C LEU A 82 -6.92 12.06 -7.65
N ALA A 83 -5.72 11.54 -7.91
CA ALA A 83 -4.53 11.92 -7.17
C ALA A 83 -4.25 13.43 -7.27
N ASP A 84 -4.29 13.99 -8.49
CA ASP A 84 -4.06 15.40 -8.74
C ASP A 84 -5.17 16.27 -8.09
N LYS A 85 -6.45 15.90 -8.23
CA LYS A 85 -7.58 16.64 -7.63
C LYS A 85 -7.58 16.65 -6.11
N ILE A 86 -7.31 15.51 -5.50
CA ILE A 86 -7.22 15.43 -4.04
C ILE A 86 -5.98 16.17 -3.52
N ARG A 87 -4.87 16.17 -4.28
CA ARG A 87 -3.70 16.99 -3.92
C ARG A 87 -4.01 18.50 -3.95
N GLU A 88 -4.76 18.97 -4.95
CA GLU A 88 -5.21 20.37 -5.03
C GLU A 88 -6.03 20.76 -3.78
N GLN A 89 -6.90 19.87 -3.30
CA GLN A 89 -7.65 20.06 -2.05
C GLN A 89 -6.71 20.12 -0.85
N ALA A 90 -5.73 19.21 -0.78
CA ALA A 90 -4.75 19.17 0.30
C ALA A 90 -3.95 20.47 0.40
N VAL A 91 -3.44 20.97 -0.74
CA VAL A 91 -2.71 22.26 -0.83
C VAL A 91 -3.59 23.43 -0.42
N THR A 92 -4.87 23.42 -0.81
CA THR A 92 -5.81 24.49 -0.44
C THR A 92 -6.08 24.49 1.06
N ALA A 93 -6.32 23.33 1.67
CA ALA A 93 -6.49 23.18 3.11
C ALA A 93 -5.22 23.58 3.88
N GLU A 94 -4.04 23.18 3.39
CA GLU A 94 -2.74 23.55 3.98
C GLU A 94 -2.56 25.07 4.02
N LYS A 95 -2.87 25.78 2.92
CA LYS A 95 -2.82 27.26 2.87
C LYS A 95 -3.75 27.93 3.87
N LYS A 96 -4.91 27.32 4.15
CA LYS A 96 -5.87 27.77 5.16
C LYS A 96 -5.51 27.37 6.59
N LYS A 97 -4.45 26.56 6.77
CA LYS A 97 -4.03 25.96 8.05
C LYS A 97 -5.04 24.95 8.61
N ASP A 98 -5.88 24.36 7.74
CA ASP A 98 -6.81 23.30 8.08
C ASP A 98 -6.07 21.95 8.11
N TRP A 99 -5.19 21.77 9.09
CA TRP A 99 -4.18 20.70 9.10
C TRP A 99 -4.75 19.28 9.03
N VAL A 100 -5.89 19.04 9.68
CA VAL A 100 -6.56 17.72 9.64
C VAL A 100 -7.05 17.40 8.23
N SER A 101 -7.68 18.37 7.57
CA SER A 101 -8.17 18.24 6.20
C SER A 101 -7.02 18.11 5.21
N ALA A 102 -5.97 18.91 5.36
CA ALA A 102 -4.76 18.84 4.55
C ALA A 102 -4.11 17.46 4.65
N ARG A 103 -3.91 16.95 5.87
CA ARG A 103 -3.35 15.62 6.13
C ARG A 103 -4.17 14.51 5.46
N SER A 104 -5.48 14.50 5.68
CA SER A 104 -6.38 13.48 5.13
C SER A 104 -6.31 13.45 3.60
N ALA A 105 -6.35 14.62 2.96
CA ALA A 105 -6.25 14.71 1.51
C ALA A 105 -4.84 14.31 1.00
N TYR A 106 -3.75 14.69 1.68
CA TYR A 106 -2.42 14.26 1.27
C TYR A 106 -2.23 12.73 1.36
N PHE A 107 -2.77 12.06 2.38
CA PHE A 107 -2.75 10.58 2.45
C PHE A 107 -3.48 9.95 1.27
N ARG A 108 -4.72 10.36 0.99
CA ARG A 108 -5.50 9.83 -0.14
C ARG A 108 -4.84 10.11 -1.49
N SER A 109 -4.31 11.31 -1.68
CA SER A 109 -3.56 11.68 -2.89
C SER A 109 -2.33 10.78 -3.09
N SER A 110 -1.60 10.47 -2.01
CA SER A 110 -0.47 9.53 -2.07
C SER A 110 -0.91 8.15 -2.57
N SER A 111 -1.96 7.58 -1.99
CA SER A 111 -2.51 6.28 -2.43
C SER A 111 -2.96 6.30 -3.89
N TYR A 112 -3.58 7.39 -4.37
CA TYR A 112 -4.03 7.45 -5.76
C TYR A 112 -2.89 7.66 -6.75
N TYR A 113 -1.79 8.32 -6.37
CA TYR A 113 -0.59 8.32 -7.22
C TYR A 113 0.04 6.93 -7.32
N ARG A 114 0.03 6.15 -6.23
CA ARG A 114 0.37 4.71 -6.27
C ARG A 114 -0.58 3.97 -7.21
N GLY A 115 -1.88 4.22 -7.10
CA GLY A 115 -2.88 3.54 -7.96
C GLY A 115 -2.63 3.81 -9.43
N ALA A 116 -2.27 5.05 -9.78
CA ALA A 116 -1.97 5.41 -11.16
C ALA A 116 -0.75 4.68 -11.74
N ASP A 117 0.22 4.25 -10.92
CA ASP A 117 1.44 3.59 -11.40
C ASP A 117 1.28 2.07 -11.60
N PHE A 118 0.27 1.47 -10.95
CA PHE A 118 0.14 0.01 -10.80
C PHE A 118 0.27 -0.78 -12.10
N PHE A 119 -0.58 -0.50 -13.10
CA PHE A 119 -0.58 -1.25 -14.37
C PHE A 119 0.46 -0.75 -15.40
N LEU A 120 1.23 0.29 -15.07
CA LEU A 120 2.33 0.75 -15.94
C LEU A 120 3.54 -0.19 -15.87
N HIS A 121 3.63 -1.01 -14.82
CA HIS A 121 4.78 -1.88 -14.55
C HIS A 121 4.98 -3.01 -15.58
N GLY A 122 4.03 -3.24 -16.50
CA GLY A 122 4.24 -4.06 -17.69
C GLY A 122 5.35 -3.52 -18.62
N ASN A 123 5.66 -2.23 -18.51
CA ASN A 123 6.83 -1.61 -19.13
C ASN A 123 7.67 -0.88 -18.07
N GLN A 124 8.70 -1.54 -17.52
CA GLN A 124 9.55 -0.96 -16.48
C GLN A 124 10.31 0.31 -16.89
N SER A 125 10.41 0.59 -18.20
CA SER A 125 11.05 1.81 -18.71
C SER A 125 10.08 3.00 -18.85
N ASP A 126 8.79 2.83 -18.51
CA ASP A 126 7.83 3.92 -18.57
C ASP A 126 8.20 5.04 -17.57
N PRO A 127 8.50 6.27 -18.05
CA PRO A 127 8.95 7.37 -17.19
C PRO A 127 7.86 7.86 -16.23
N ARG A 128 6.58 7.54 -16.49
CA ARG A 128 5.46 7.88 -15.61
C ARG A 128 5.58 7.21 -14.26
N ILE A 129 6.14 5.99 -14.19
CA ILE A 129 6.33 5.22 -12.94
C ILE A 129 7.11 6.04 -11.91
N ASN A 130 8.28 6.55 -12.29
CA ASN A 130 9.12 7.32 -11.37
C ASN A 130 8.52 8.71 -11.06
N THR A 131 7.82 9.31 -12.02
CA THR A 131 7.16 10.61 -11.81
C THR A 131 6.01 10.50 -10.80
N LEU A 132 5.20 9.45 -10.91
CA LEU A 132 4.10 9.18 -9.98
C LEU A 132 4.63 8.80 -8.59
N TRP A 133 5.66 7.96 -8.53
CA TRP A 133 6.33 7.60 -7.28
C TRP A 133 6.83 8.82 -6.50
N GLN A 134 7.48 9.79 -7.16
CA GLN A 134 7.92 11.03 -6.52
C GLN A 134 6.74 11.82 -5.94
N LYS A 135 5.61 11.89 -6.65
CA LYS A 135 4.40 12.57 -6.18
C LYS A 135 3.72 11.83 -5.03
N GLN A 136 3.69 10.50 -5.07
CA GLN A 136 3.23 9.64 -3.98
C GLN A 136 4.03 9.96 -2.71
N ASN A 137 5.37 9.89 -2.76
CA ASN A 137 6.23 10.09 -1.60
C ASN A 137 6.16 11.51 -1.06
N ALA A 138 6.10 12.53 -1.93
CA ALA A 138 5.93 13.91 -1.50
C ALA A 138 4.61 14.12 -0.76
N SER A 139 3.53 13.50 -1.24
CA SER A 139 2.21 13.57 -0.60
C SER A 139 2.19 12.81 0.73
N PHE A 140 2.74 11.59 0.77
CA PHE A 140 2.83 10.81 2.00
C PHE A 140 3.65 11.53 3.07
N THR A 141 4.84 12.04 2.70
CA THR A 141 5.74 12.77 3.61
C THR A 141 5.05 13.99 4.20
N LYS A 142 4.32 14.77 3.40
CA LYS A 142 3.51 15.88 3.90
C LYS A 142 2.43 15.39 4.88
N ALA A 143 1.73 14.31 4.56
CA ALA A 143 0.67 13.77 5.41
C ALA A 143 1.19 13.27 6.77
N VAL A 144 2.24 12.45 6.78
CA VAL A 144 2.78 11.88 8.03
C VAL A 144 3.36 12.94 8.96
N ASN A 145 3.93 14.02 8.41
CA ASN A 145 4.44 15.15 9.20
C ASN A 145 3.31 15.98 9.86
N LEU A 146 2.06 15.83 9.42
CA LEU A 146 0.87 16.45 10.03
C LEU A 146 0.16 15.53 11.03
N LEU A 147 0.70 14.35 11.34
CA LEU A 147 0.18 13.49 12.39
C LEU A 147 0.43 14.11 13.78
N PRO A 148 -0.41 13.81 14.78
CA PRO A 148 -0.16 14.29 16.15
C PRO A 148 1.18 13.79 16.72
N LYS A 149 1.57 12.57 16.32
CA LYS A 149 2.90 12.00 16.55
C LYS A 149 3.49 11.57 15.19
N PRO A 150 4.27 12.43 14.52
CA PRO A 150 4.90 12.08 13.26
C PRO A 150 5.85 10.87 13.42
N PRO A 151 5.93 9.99 12.41
CA PRO A 151 6.91 8.91 12.42
C PRO A 151 8.33 9.44 12.21
N THR A 152 9.31 8.63 12.57
CA THR A 152 10.72 8.85 12.22
C THR A 152 11.07 8.03 10.99
N PHE A 153 11.53 8.67 9.92
CA PHE A 153 12.14 7.97 8.80
C PHE A 153 13.62 7.68 9.09
N VAL A 154 14.06 6.46 8.81
CA VAL A 154 15.45 6.02 8.99
C VAL A 154 15.91 5.20 7.80
N GLU A 155 17.18 5.36 7.43
CA GLU A 155 17.86 4.48 6.47
C GLU A 155 18.83 3.58 7.23
N LEU A 156 18.50 2.30 7.32
CA LEU A 156 19.26 1.33 8.08
C LEU A 156 20.28 0.65 7.18
N ARG A 157 21.53 0.53 7.63
CA ARG A 157 22.60 -0.05 6.82
C ARG A 157 22.56 -1.57 6.90
N ALA A 158 22.32 -2.23 5.77
CA ALA A 158 22.64 -3.64 5.55
C ALA A 158 24.04 -3.76 4.95
N THR A 159 24.53 -4.98 4.74
CA THR A 159 25.89 -5.22 4.22
C THR A 159 26.09 -4.64 2.81
N LYS A 160 25.08 -4.73 1.94
CA LYS A 160 25.19 -4.35 0.50
C LYS A 160 24.22 -3.25 0.06
N PHE A 161 23.31 -2.84 0.93
CA PHE A 161 22.21 -1.92 0.61
C PHE A 161 21.74 -1.17 1.84
N THR A 162 20.88 -0.17 1.64
CA THR A 162 20.18 0.51 2.73
C THR A 162 18.71 0.10 2.75
N VAL A 163 18.16 -0.06 3.95
CA VAL A 163 16.75 -0.39 4.20
C VAL A 163 16.04 0.89 4.66
N PRO A 164 15.20 1.51 3.82
CA PRO A 164 14.37 2.64 4.24
C PRO A 164 13.23 2.13 5.14
N ALA A 165 12.99 2.81 6.25
CA ALA A 165 11.95 2.44 7.20
C ALA A 165 11.28 3.65 7.86
N TYR A 166 9.98 3.54 8.13
CA TYR A 166 9.24 4.49 8.97
C TYR A 166 8.89 3.86 10.31
N PHE A 167 9.39 4.44 11.41
CA PHE A 167 9.01 4.08 12.77
C PHE A 167 7.86 4.98 13.25
N TYR A 168 6.70 4.37 13.51
CA TYR A 168 5.50 5.00 14.02
C TYR A 168 5.36 4.72 15.54
N PRO A 169 5.38 5.75 16.39
CA PRO A 169 5.21 5.56 17.83
C PRO A 169 3.77 5.18 18.16
N GLY A 170 3.59 4.26 19.11
CA GLY A 170 2.26 3.86 19.60
C GLY A 170 1.47 5.03 20.20
N ASP A 171 0.14 4.97 20.08
CA ASP A 171 -0.71 5.93 20.75
C ASP A 171 -0.69 5.68 22.27
N SER A 172 -0.50 6.75 23.03
CA SER A 172 -0.50 6.71 24.49
C SER A 172 -1.90 6.91 25.06
N GLN A 173 -2.88 7.29 24.23
CA GLN A 173 -4.25 7.62 24.63
C GLN A 173 -5.20 6.43 24.47
N LEU A 174 -5.00 5.38 25.26
CA LEU A 174 -6.05 4.39 25.50
C LEU A 174 -6.93 4.84 26.69
N PRO A 175 -8.25 4.57 26.68
CA PRO A 175 -9.11 4.81 27.82
C PRO A 175 -8.53 4.21 29.11
N ALA A 176 -8.79 4.85 30.25
CA ALA A 176 -8.34 4.36 31.56
C ALA A 176 -8.79 2.89 31.76
N GLY A 177 -7.87 2.03 32.22
CA GLY A 177 -8.12 0.59 32.37
C GLY A 177 -8.08 -0.25 31.08
N LYS A 178 -8.01 0.38 29.90
CA LYS A 178 -7.76 -0.29 28.60
C LYS A 178 -6.30 -0.24 28.17
N ARG A 179 -5.49 0.58 28.84
CA ARG A 179 -4.04 0.52 28.73
C ARG A 179 -3.59 -0.81 29.34
N LEU A 180 -3.27 -1.77 28.48
CA LEU A 180 -2.41 -2.89 28.89
C LEU A 180 -1.18 -2.27 29.57
N GLY A 181 -0.78 -2.80 30.72
CA GLY A 181 0.27 -2.27 31.60
C GLY A 181 1.67 -2.29 30.98
N TYR A 182 1.80 -1.85 29.75
CA TYR A 182 3.05 -1.58 29.08
C TYR A 182 3.66 -0.39 29.81
N GLY A 183 4.77 -0.63 30.51
CA GLY A 183 5.53 0.40 31.21
C GLY A 183 6.08 1.45 30.24
N LYS A 184 7.28 1.96 30.49
CA LYS A 184 7.92 2.90 29.54
C LYS A 184 8.27 2.27 28.19
N LYS A 185 8.35 0.93 28.13
CA LYS A 185 8.65 0.13 26.94
C LYS A 185 7.40 -0.60 26.50
N ILE A 186 7.08 -0.53 25.21
CA ILE A 186 5.86 -1.09 24.63
C ILE A 186 6.18 -2.08 23.50
N PRO A 187 5.26 -3.00 23.16
CA PRO A 187 5.44 -3.91 22.02
C PRO A 187 5.63 -3.17 20.69
N THR A 188 6.34 -3.80 19.77
CA THR A 188 6.60 -3.27 18.43
C THR A 188 6.26 -4.31 17.38
N VAL A 189 5.57 -3.88 16.32
CA VAL A 189 5.27 -4.73 15.15
C VAL A 189 6.04 -4.19 13.95
N ILE A 190 6.90 -5.04 13.38
CA ILE A 190 7.56 -4.82 12.10
C ILE A 190 6.61 -5.31 11.00
N VAL A 191 6.33 -4.49 9.99
CA VAL A 191 5.42 -4.81 8.90
C VAL A 191 6.16 -4.70 7.57
N GLY A 192 6.29 -5.83 6.88
CA GLY A 192 6.84 -5.92 5.53
C GLY A 192 5.74 -6.07 4.48
N THR A 193 5.92 -5.39 3.34
CA THR A 193 5.02 -5.50 2.18
C THR A 193 5.34 -6.74 1.34
N GLY A 194 4.57 -6.93 0.27
CA GLY A 194 4.73 -8.00 -0.71
C GLY A 194 5.57 -7.59 -1.93
N TYR A 195 5.09 -8.03 -3.10
CA TYR A 195 5.81 -7.90 -4.38
C TYR A 195 5.74 -6.48 -4.96
N ASP A 196 4.54 -5.88 -4.95
CA ASP A 196 4.17 -4.64 -5.64
C ASP A 196 3.75 -3.50 -4.68
N GLY A 197 3.48 -3.81 -3.41
CA GLY A 197 3.11 -2.81 -2.42
C GLY A 197 4.29 -1.92 -1.98
N SER A 198 3.97 -0.80 -1.32
CA SER A 198 4.95 0.11 -0.73
C SER A 198 4.75 0.26 0.78
N GLN A 199 5.80 0.65 1.49
CA GLN A 199 5.72 0.85 2.95
C GLN A 199 4.71 1.93 3.35
N GLU A 200 4.47 2.92 2.49
CA GLU A 200 3.46 3.96 2.71
C GLU A 200 2.04 3.37 2.78
N ALA A 201 1.74 2.36 1.96
CA ALA A 201 0.44 1.69 1.98
C ALA A 201 0.22 0.92 3.30
N LEU A 202 1.28 0.32 3.85
CA LEU A 202 1.24 -0.42 5.12
C LEU A 202 0.84 0.45 6.31
N TYR A 203 1.06 1.77 6.22
CA TYR A 203 0.57 2.68 7.25
C TYR A 203 -0.94 2.56 7.41
N HIS A 204 -1.67 2.55 6.30
CA HIS A 204 -3.12 2.48 6.27
C HIS A 204 -3.65 1.07 6.49
N SER A 205 -3.04 0.04 5.90
CA SER A 205 -3.55 -1.33 6.02
C SER A 205 -3.28 -1.98 7.38
N ASN A 206 -2.23 -1.57 8.10
CA ASN A 206 -1.82 -2.22 9.34
C ASN A 206 -1.42 -1.23 10.44
N CYS A 207 -0.51 -0.29 10.16
CA CYS A 207 0.10 0.47 11.26
C CYS A 207 -0.88 1.35 12.01
N ARG A 208 -1.85 2.00 11.36
CA ARG A 208 -2.84 2.84 12.07
C ARG A 208 -3.56 2.06 13.16
N GLU A 209 -3.96 0.83 12.86
CA GLU A 209 -4.61 -0.07 13.80
C GLU A 209 -3.67 -0.54 14.93
N ILE A 210 -2.42 -0.85 14.60
CA ILE A 210 -1.38 -1.24 15.57
C ILE A 210 -1.10 -0.08 16.55
N ILE A 211 -0.94 1.13 16.01
CA ILE A 211 -0.70 2.36 16.77
C ILE A 211 -1.88 2.67 17.70
N GLN A 212 -3.12 2.56 17.21
CA GLN A 212 -4.33 2.77 18.01
C GLN A 212 -4.47 1.78 19.18
N ARG A 213 -3.90 0.58 19.05
CA ARG A 213 -3.81 -0.42 20.14
C ARG A 213 -2.68 -0.13 21.14
N GLY A 214 -1.93 0.96 20.92
CA GLY A 214 -0.86 1.42 21.79
C GLY A 214 0.47 0.67 21.59
N TRP A 215 0.70 0.07 20.42
CA TRP A 215 1.97 -0.56 20.05
C TRP A 215 2.71 0.29 19.02
N ASN A 216 4.03 0.19 19.00
CA ASN A 216 4.81 0.79 17.92
C ASN A 216 4.61 -0.02 16.63
N CYS A 217 4.68 0.67 15.49
CA CYS A 217 4.76 0.04 14.17
C CYS A 217 6.05 0.48 13.49
N ILE A 218 6.72 -0.41 12.77
CA ILE A 218 7.76 -0.02 11.83
C ILE A 218 7.51 -0.69 10.48
N THR A 219 7.46 0.10 9.42
CA THR A 219 7.40 -0.40 8.04
C THR A 219 8.78 -0.33 7.43
N TYR A 220 9.09 -1.22 6.50
CA TYR A 220 10.38 -1.23 5.81
C TYR A 220 10.23 -1.77 4.39
N GLU A 221 11.24 -1.50 3.56
CA GLU A 221 11.37 -2.10 2.23
C GLU A 221 12.76 -2.69 2.05
N GLY A 222 12.83 -3.87 1.43
CA GLY A 222 14.08 -4.51 1.04
C GLY A 222 14.27 -4.58 -0.48
N PRO A 223 15.37 -5.22 -0.95
CA PRO A 223 15.64 -5.44 -2.37
C PRO A 223 14.43 -6.02 -3.13
N GLY A 224 14.15 -5.50 -4.33
CA GLY A 224 12.96 -5.86 -5.11
C GLY A 224 11.70 -5.04 -4.76
N GLN A 225 11.62 -4.45 -3.58
CA GLN A 225 10.48 -3.61 -3.16
C GLN A 225 10.68 -2.13 -3.49
N ALA A 226 9.59 -1.36 -3.42
CA ALA A 226 9.42 -0.12 -4.15
C ALA A 226 10.62 0.86 -4.13
N THR A 227 11.03 1.37 -2.95
CA THR A 227 12.13 2.34 -2.84
C THR A 227 13.48 1.72 -3.20
N VAL A 228 13.78 0.54 -2.66
CA VAL A 228 15.09 -0.10 -2.86
C VAL A 228 15.28 -0.49 -4.32
N ARG A 229 14.26 -1.02 -4.99
CA ARG A 229 14.31 -1.32 -6.42
C ARG A 229 14.52 -0.05 -7.25
N ARG A 230 13.77 1.02 -6.96
CA ARG A 230 13.83 2.28 -7.73
C ARG A 230 15.15 3.04 -7.52
N GLN A 231 15.69 3.07 -6.31
CA GLN A 231 16.86 3.90 -5.96
C GLN A 231 18.19 3.15 -5.98
N GLN A 232 18.18 1.85 -5.68
CA GLN A 232 19.39 1.04 -5.57
C GLN A 232 19.49 -0.03 -6.68
N ASN A 233 18.45 -0.16 -7.52
CA ASN A 233 18.39 -1.12 -8.63
C ASN A 233 18.60 -2.60 -8.21
N LEU A 234 18.20 -2.95 -6.99
CA LEU A 234 18.31 -4.32 -6.48
C LEU A 234 16.96 -5.04 -6.64
N GLY A 235 17.01 -6.26 -7.19
CA GLY A 235 15.86 -7.17 -7.25
C GLY A 235 15.70 -7.97 -5.96
N PHE A 236 14.66 -8.80 -5.88
CA PHE A 236 14.49 -9.72 -4.76
C PHE A 236 15.70 -10.65 -4.61
N MET A 237 16.03 -10.99 -3.36
CA MET A 237 17.15 -11.86 -3.01
C MET A 237 16.72 -12.92 -2.00
N PRO A 238 17.31 -14.13 -2.04
CA PRO A 238 16.95 -15.21 -1.13
C PRO A 238 17.38 -14.95 0.32
N GLU A 239 18.43 -14.17 0.54
CA GLU A 239 18.91 -13.83 1.88
C GLU A 239 18.08 -12.71 2.55
N TRP A 240 16.74 -12.85 2.56
CA TRP A 240 15.82 -11.79 3.04
C TRP A 240 16.06 -11.37 4.49
N TRP A 241 16.70 -12.23 5.31
CA TRP A 241 17.14 -11.85 6.66
C TRP A 241 18.07 -10.63 6.65
N GLU A 242 18.86 -10.41 5.59
CA GLU A 242 19.72 -9.21 5.47
C GLU A 242 18.91 -7.90 5.45
N ALA A 243 17.66 -7.92 5.01
CA ALA A 243 16.77 -6.75 5.06
C ALA A 243 16.11 -6.58 6.44
N VAL A 244 15.85 -7.67 7.16
CA VAL A 244 15.11 -7.66 8.44
C VAL A 244 16.02 -7.42 9.65
N ILE A 245 17.22 -8.02 9.66
CA ILE A 245 18.17 -7.90 10.79
C ILE A 245 18.44 -6.42 11.16
N PRO A 246 18.74 -5.51 10.21
CA PRO A 246 18.96 -4.10 10.55
C PRO A 246 17.73 -3.41 11.17
N VAL A 247 16.52 -3.81 10.74
CA VAL A 247 15.26 -3.30 11.31
C VAL A 247 15.09 -3.78 12.75
N VAL A 248 15.38 -5.06 13.02
CA VAL A 248 15.36 -5.65 14.36
C VAL A 248 16.39 -5.00 15.28
N ASP A 249 17.62 -4.79 14.78
CA ASP A 249 18.68 -4.08 15.51
C ASP A 249 18.23 -2.66 15.89
N TYR A 250 17.66 -1.93 14.92
CA TYR A 250 17.15 -0.59 15.16
C TYR A 250 16.09 -0.58 16.25
N VAL A 251 15.01 -1.37 16.13
CA VAL A 251 13.92 -1.33 17.12
C VAL A 251 14.37 -1.78 18.50
N ARG A 252 15.23 -2.82 18.61
CA ARG A 252 15.72 -3.32 19.90
C ARG A 252 16.69 -2.36 20.59
N SER A 253 17.33 -1.46 19.83
CA SER A 253 18.20 -0.41 20.39
C SER A 253 17.44 0.74 21.06
N ARG A 254 16.13 0.87 20.78
CA ARG A 254 15.33 1.99 21.27
C ARG A 254 14.94 1.83 22.74
N ASN A 255 14.84 2.96 23.45
CA ASN A 255 14.50 2.99 24.87
C ASN A 255 12.98 2.86 25.15
N ASP A 256 12.14 3.10 24.15
CA ASP A 256 10.68 3.03 24.18
C ASP A 256 10.11 1.70 23.64
N VAL A 257 11.00 0.80 23.19
CA VAL A 257 10.65 -0.54 22.69
C VAL A 257 10.94 -1.59 23.76
N ASP A 258 10.02 -2.53 23.91
CA ASP A 258 10.25 -3.77 24.65
C ASP A 258 10.96 -4.80 23.74
N PRO A 259 12.23 -5.14 24.00
CA PRO A 259 13.02 -5.99 23.10
C PRO A 259 12.53 -7.44 23.03
N ASP A 260 11.73 -7.90 24.01
CA ASP A 260 11.19 -9.26 24.06
C ASP A 260 9.79 -9.36 23.44
N ARG A 261 9.24 -8.23 22.96
CA ARG A 261 7.91 -8.15 22.33
C ARG A 261 7.97 -7.46 20.98
N VAL A 262 8.82 -7.97 20.11
CA VAL A 262 8.98 -7.55 18.71
C VAL A 262 8.41 -8.63 17.79
N ALA A 263 7.34 -8.32 17.06
CA ALA A 263 6.73 -9.23 16.09
C ALA A 263 7.04 -8.81 14.65
N LEU A 264 7.02 -9.75 13.71
CA LEU A 264 7.15 -9.50 12.28
C LEU A 264 5.89 -9.96 11.53
N ILE A 265 5.32 -9.07 10.74
CA ILE A 265 4.24 -9.36 9.78
C ILE A 265 4.81 -9.30 8.37
N GLY A 266 4.49 -10.29 7.56
CA GLY A 266 4.69 -10.28 6.12
C GLY A 266 3.36 -10.37 5.38
N MET A 267 3.07 -9.35 4.55
CA MET A 267 1.84 -9.25 3.75
C MET A 267 2.06 -9.77 2.32
N SER A 268 1.13 -10.55 1.78
CA SER A 268 1.19 -11.08 0.40
C SER A 268 2.50 -11.86 0.18
N PHE A 269 3.32 -11.52 -0.82
CA PHE A 269 4.64 -12.14 -1.00
C PHE A 269 5.54 -12.00 0.26
N GLY A 270 5.32 -10.98 1.08
CA GLY A 270 5.94 -10.84 2.40
C GLY A 270 5.65 -12.01 3.34
N GLY A 271 4.53 -12.71 3.16
CA GLY A 271 4.19 -13.93 3.90
C GLY A 271 5.14 -15.11 3.62
N LEU A 272 5.90 -15.08 2.52
CA LEU A 272 7.05 -15.97 2.31
C LEU A 272 8.32 -15.39 2.95
N LEU A 273 8.55 -14.10 2.74
CA LEU A 273 9.78 -13.40 3.12
C LEU A 273 9.96 -13.29 4.63
N ALA A 274 8.87 -13.08 5.39
CA ALA A 274 8.92 -12.93 6.85
C ALA A 274 9.32 -14.24 7.57
N PRO A 275 8.69 -15.40 7.28
CA PRO A 275 9.20 -16.69 7.78
C PRO A 275 10.63 -16.98 7.35
N LEU A 276 11.01 -16.64 6.11
CA LEU A 276 12.37 -16.82 5.63
C LEU A 276 13.38 -16.01 6.46
N ALA A 277 13.09 -14.75 6.77
CA ALA A 277 13.93 -13.97 7.68
C ALA A 277 14.02 -14.58 9.08
N ALA A 278 12.90 -15.10 9.61
CA ALA A 278 12.85 -15.70 10.94
C ALA A 278 13.67 -16.99 11.09
N THR A 279 14.10 -17.61 9.98
CA THR A 279 15.06 -18.74 10.01
C THR A 279 16.45 -18.31 10.48
N HIS A 280 16.80 -17.03 10.36
CA HIS A 280 18.11 -16.47 10.74
C HIS A 280 18.01 -15.35 11.81
N GLU A 281 16.81 -14.81 12.05
CA GLU A 281 16.55 -13.77 13.03
C GLU A 281 15.67 -14.29 14.18
N HIS A 282 16.29 -14.94 15.16
CA HIS A 282 15.60 -15.59 16.29
C HIS A 282 15.16 -14.62 17.39
N ARG A 283 15.44 -13.32 17.25
CA ARG A 283 15.07 -12.28 18.24
C ARG A 283 13.62 -11.82 18.11
N LEU A 284 12.88 -12.32 17.14
CA LEU A 284 11.45 -12.06 16.94
C LEU A 284 10.61 -12.92 17.89
N ALA A 285 9.68 -12.28 18.59
CA ALA A 285 8.76 -12.94 19.52
C ALA A 285 7.60 -13.64 18.80
N ALA A 286 7.22 -13.17 17.61
CA ALA A 286 6.18 -13.76 16.77
C ALA A 286 6.40 -13.42 15.29
N VAL A 287 5.93 -14.30 14.41
CA VAL A 287 5.93 -14.11 12.96
C VAL A 287 4.54 -14.42 12.43
N LEU A 288 3.97 -13.50 11.65
CA LEU A 288 2.68 -13.66 11.00
C LEU A 288 2.88 -13.59 9.49
N ALA A 289 2.40 -14.59 8.78
CA ALA A 289 2.30 -14.60 7.32
C ALA A 289 0.83 -14.40 6.94
N ILE A 290 0.52 -13.33 6.22
CA ILE A 290 -0.84 -12.97 5.82
C ILE A 290 -0.93 -13.03 4.30
N ASP A 291 -1.78 -13.93 3.79
CA ASP A 291 -1.98 -14.16 2.36
C ASP A 291 -0.69 -14.51 1.60
N GLY A 292 0.18 -15.28 2.28
CA GLY A 292 1.48 -15.69 1.76
C GLY A 292 1.41 -16.86 0.79
N MET A 293 2.45 -17.00 -0.02
CA MET A 293 2.64 -18.15 -0.91
C MET A 293 3.89 -18.94 -0.52
N LEU A 294 3.84 -20.27 -0.64
CA LEU A 294 4.98 -21.13 -0.31
C LEU A 294 6.08 -21.10 -1.38
N ASN A 295 5.70 -20.89 -2.64
CA ASN A 295 6.65 -20.95 -3.76
C ASN A 295 6.17 -20.05 -4.92
N LEU A 296 6.77 -18.86 -5.04
CA LEU A 296 6.44 -17.89 -6.09
C LEU A 296 6.70 -18.46 -7.49
N GLN A 297 7.82 -19.15 -7.70
CA GLN A 297 8.15 -19.72 -9.01
C GLN A 297 7.06 -20.69 -9.46
N ARG A 298 6.64 -21.59 -8.57
CA ARG A 298 5.56 -22.55 -8.84
C ARG A 298 4.26 -21.83 -9.13
N SER A 299 3.87 -20.84 -8.33
CA SER A 299 2.65 -20.06 -8.54
C SER A 299 2.65 -19.35 -9.91
N ILE A 300 3.78 -18.78 -10.33
CA ILE A 300 3.92 -18.17 -11.66
C ILE A 300 3.79 -19.24 -12.75
N LEU A 301 4.49 -20.37 -12.63
CA LEU A 301 4.48 -21.44 -13.63
C LEU A 301 3.09 -22.08 -13.80
N GLU A 302 2.36 -22.28 -12.71
CA GLU A 302 0.99 -22.82 -12.75
C GLU A 302 -0.01 -21.86 -13.42
N GLN A 303 0.25 -20.54 -13.40
CA GLN A 303 -0.58 -19.55 -14.09
C GLN A 303 -0.18 -19.33 -15.56
N SER A 304 1.08 -19.61 -15.92
CA SER A 304 1.64 -19.33 -17.26
C SER A 304 1.68 -20.54 -18.19
N LEU A 305 1.36 -21.74 -17.70
CA LEU A 305 1.15 -22.92 -18.52
C LEU A 305 -0.34 -23.07 -18.84
N PRO A 306 -0.75 -23.11 -20.12
CA PRO A 306 -2.11 -23.53 -20.45
C PRO A 306 -2.29 -24.99 -20.02
N LEU A 307 -3.40 -25.27 -19.32
CA LEU A 307 -3.91 -26.63 -19.14
C LEU A 307 -4.22 -27.28 -20.50
#